data_AF-A0A6G3XPY3-F1
#
_entry.id   AF-A0A6G3XPY3-F1
#
_cell.length_a   1.000
_cell.length_b   1.000
_cell.length_c   1.000
_cell.angle_alpha   90.00
_cell.angle_beta   90.00
_cell.angle_gamma   90.00
#
_symmetry.space_group_name_H-M   'P 1'
#
loop_
_entity.id
_entity.type
_entity.pdbx_description
1 polymer ?
#
loop_
_entity_poly.entity_id
_entity_poly.type
_entity_poly.pdbx_seq_one_letter_code
_entity_poly.pdbx_strand_id
1 'polypeptide(L)'
;SGVIQSLNVRMPSLASAVAAQYAASVRLTGVVQDAYGKEADRIRRRLRSGAVLSGDARTRWRGYPLYSSPEELLEALVDSLVALLQCSVSAADEQIRTQWRREPAGSLFRFEDAGREAGGWGPVEDVEGRIAVAVRRWRRVLEELAEEEVRRLERNVAPAPETVAALLAAALLGGRRARAAGEQLAERIGAQGALRLRDKGGQLLTTYLDQVLGGERDRRLAPLDALDVAPEPQAELIAALSVLQKERWQR
;
A
#
# COMPACT_ATOMS: atom_id res chain seq x y z
N SER A 1 37.88 27.06 33.81
CA SER A 1 38.48 26.34 32.66
C SER A 1 37.90 24.96 32.38
N GLY A 2 37.48 24.15 33.37
CA GLY A 2 36.99 22.77 33.13
C GLY A 2 35.67 22.63 32.34
N VAL A 3 34.69 23.51 32.55
CA VAL A 3 33.37 23.41 31.89
C VAL A 3 33.46 23.66 30.38
N ILE A 4 34.18 24.71 29.96
CA ILE A 4 34.37 25.05 28.54
C ILE A 4 35.14 23.94 27.81
N GLN A 5 36.14 23.34 28.47
CA GLN A 5 36.90 22.23 27.90
C GLN A 5 36.05 20.95 27.77
N SER A 6 35.16 20.68 28.74
CA SER A 6 34.17 19.60 28.66
C SER A 6 33.17 19.82 27.52
N LEU A 7 32.65 21.04 27.35
CA LEU A 7 31.74 21.40 26.27
C LEU A 7 32.39 21.26 24.89
N ASN A 8 33.66 21.65 24.74
CA ASN A 8 34.40 21.50 23.49
C ASN A 8 34.57 20.05 23.04
N VAL A 9 34.56 19.08 23.96
CA VAL A 9 34.64 17.65 23.63
C VAL A 9 33.24 17.06 23.40
N ARG A 10 32.27 17.43 24.24
CA ARG A 10 30.92 16.83 24.20
C ARG A 10 30.05 17.36 23.06
N MET A 11 30.17 18.64 22.70
CA MET A 11 29.34 19.25 21.65
C MET A 11 29.60 18.66 20.25
N PRO A 12 30.85 18.47 19.78
CA PRO A 12 31.09 17.81 18.50
C PRO A 12 30.65 16.33 18.50
N SER A 13 30.85 15.63 19.63
CA SER A 13 30.39 14.25 19.78
C SER A 13 28.86 14.16 19.70
N LEU A 14 28.14 15.09 20.33
CA LEU A 14 26.68 15.19 20.23
C LEU A 14 26.23 15.54 18.82
N ALA A 15 26.85 16.54 18.17
CA ALA A 15 26.53 16.90 16.79
C ALA A 15 26.76 15.72 15.83
N SER A 16 27.84 14.95 16.01
CA SER A 16 28.09 13.74 15.23
C SER A 16 27.06 12.65 15.49
N ALA A 17 26.57 12.51 16.73
CA ALA A 17 25.53 11.55 17.08
C ALA A 17 24.18 11.92 16.46
N VAL A 18 23.79 13.20 16.52
CA VAL A 18 22.57 13.73 15.86
C VAL A 18 22.63 13.51 14.35
N ALA A 19 23.78 13.81 13.72
CA ALA A 19 23.99 13.56 12.29
C ALA A 19 23.82 12.07 11.93
N ALA A 20 24.39 11.18 12.75
CA ALA A 20 24.27 9.73 12.56
C ALA A 20 22.83 9.24 12.74
N GLN A 21 22.08 9.78 13.70
CA GLN A 21 20.67 9.48 13.92
C GLN A 21 19.80 9.94 12.74
N TYR A 22 20.00 11.16 12.26
CA TYR A 22 19.29 11.67 11.09
C TYR A 22 19.58 10.83 9.85
N ALA A 23 20.85 10.53 9.58
CA ALA A 23 21.25 9.68 8.46
C ALA A 23 20.64 8.27 8.58
N ALA A 24 20.55 7.71 9.78
CA ALA A 24 19.89 6.43 10.01
C ALA A 24 18.38 6.51 9.75
N SER A 25 17.69 7.54 10.23
CA SER A 25 16.26 7.77 9.96
C SER A 25 15.97 7.84 8.46
N VAL A 26 16.77 8.59 7.70
CA VAL A 26 16.65 8.68 6.23
C VAL A 26 16.83 7.31 5.57
N ARG A 27 17.84 6.53 5.98
CA ARG A 27 18.05 5.17 5.44
C ARG A 27 16.88 4.25 5.74
N LEU A 28 16.41 4.21 6.98
CA LEU A 28 15.30 3.36 7.42
C LEU A 28 14.00 3.71 6.68
N THR A 29 13.74 5.02 6.50
CA THR A 29 12.60 5.54 5.72
C THR A 29 12.68 5.09 4.26
N GLY A 30 13.86 5.24 3.63
CA GLY A 30 14.08 4.83 2.24
C GLY A 30 13.82 3.34 2.02
N VAL A 31 14.20 2.47 2.98
CA VAL A 31 13.93 1.04 2.91
C VAL A 31 12.42 0.73 2.86
N VAL A 32 11.62 1.42 3.68
CA VAL A 32 10.15 1.24 3.70
C VAL A 32 9.53 1.69 2.40
N GLN A 33 9.90 2.89 1.92
CA GLN A 33 9.40 3.44 0.67
C GLN A 33 9.73 2.54 -0.53
N ASP A 34 10.96 2.05 -0.61
CA ASP A 34 11.41 1.14 -1.66
C ASP A 34 10.67 -0.20 -1.64
N ALA A 35 10.48 -0.79 -0.46
CA ALA A 35 9.80 -2.08 -0.32
C ALA A 35 8.34 -2.00 -0.80
N TYR A 36 7.60 -0.98 -0.34
CA TYR A 36 6.22 -0.75 -0.78
C TYR A 36 6.11 -0.35 -2.25
N GLY A 37 7.05 0.46 -2.76
CA GLY A 37 7.11 0.81 -4.18
C GLY A 37 7.29 -0.43 -5.07
N LYS A 38 8.22 -1.32 -4.71
CA LYS A 38 8.47 -2.58 -5.43
C LYS A 38 7.24 -3.49 -5.44
N GLU A 39 6.55 -3.62 -4.30
CA GLU A 39 5.35 -4.45 -4.20
C GLU A 39 4.15 -3.83 -4.93
N ALA A 40 3.98 -2.50 -4.93
CA ALA A 40 2.97 -1.83 -5.75
C ALA A 40 3.15 -2.15 -7.24
N ASP A 41 4.38 -2.04 -7.76
CA ASP A 41 4.68 -2.39 -9.15
C ASP A 41 4.50 -3.88 -9.42
N ARG A 42 4.83 -4.74 -8.45
CA ARG A 42 4.63 -6.19 -8.55
C ARG A 42 3.15 -6.55 -8.62
N ILE A 43 2.29 -5.94 -7.79
CA ILE A 43 0.84 -6.14 -7.84
C ILE A 43 0.30 -5.73 -9.20
N ARG A 44 0.67 -4.56 -9.72
CA ARG A 44 0.24 -4.10 -11.05
C ARG A 44 0.62 -5.10 -12.14
N ARG A 45 1.84 -5.64 -12.12
CA ARG A 45 2.27 -6.71 -13.05
C ARG A 45 1.46 -7.99 -12.88
N ARG A 46 1.20 -8.41 -11.63
CA ARG A 46 0.42 -9.61 -11.30
C ARG A 46 -1.05 -9.50 -11.72
N LEU A 47 -1.68 -8.34 -11.54
CA LEU A 47 -3.04 -8.08 -12.00
C LEU A 47 -3.12 -8.13 -13.54
N ARG A 48 -2.17 -7.49 -14.24
CA ARG A 48 -2.08 -7.57 -15.71
C ARG A 48 -1.92 -9.00 -16.22
N SER A 49 -1.25 -9.87 -15.47
CA SER A 49 -1.09 -11.30 -15.81
C SER A 49 -2.27 -12.19 -15.35
N GLY A 50 -3.25 -11.63 -14.63
CA GLY A 50 -4.42 -12.34 -14.13
C GLY A 50 -4.14 -13.20 -12.91
N ALA A 51 -3.29 -12.74 -11.99
CA ALA A 51 -2.94 -13.47 -10.77
C ALA A 51 -4.14 -13.72 -9.85
N VAL A 52 -5.15 -12.86 -9.87
CA VAL A 52 -6.38 -13.02 -9.07
C VAL A 52 -7.24 -14.18 -9.57
N LEU A 53 -7.19 -14.49 -10.88
CA LEU A 53 -7.80 -15.71 -11.42
C LEU A 53 -6.93 -16.94 -11.16
N SER A 54 -6.89 -17.32 -9.90
CA SER A 54 -6.22 -18.51 -9.40
C SER A 54 -7.15 -19.24 -8.42
N GLY A 55 -6.84 -20.50 -8.10
CA GLY A 55 -7.62 -21.30 -7.14
C GLY A 55 -9.12 -21.29 -7.44
N ASP A 56 -9.92 -20.96 -6.42
CA ASP A 56 -11.38 -20.94 -6.52
C ASP A 56 -11.90 -19.92 -7.53
N ALA A 57 -11.36 -18.70 -7.58
CA ALA A 57 -11.77 -17.69 -8.55
C ALA A 57 -11.63 -18.18 -10.01
N ARG A 58 -10.59 -18.98 -10.29
CA ARG A 58 -10.42 -19.59 -11.61
C ARG A 58 -11.46 -20.68 -11.88
N THR A 59 -11.79 -21.48 -10.88
CA THR A 59 -12.82 -22.52 -10.97
C THR A 59 -14.18 -21.90 -11.24
N ARG A 60 -14.57 -20.89 -10.46
CA ARG A 60 -15.80 -20.12 -10.63
C ARG A 60 -15.88 -19.46 -12.01
N TRP A 61 -14.79 -18.81 -12.46
CA TRP A 61 -14.73 -18.21 -13.80
C TRP A 61 -14.95 -19.21 -14.93
N ARG A 62 -14.38 -20.41 -14.83
CA ARG A 62 -14.56 -21.47 -15.85
C ARG A 62 -15.97 -22.07 -15.85
N GLY A 63 -16.60 -22.13 -14.69
CA GLY A 63 -17.98 -22.61 -14.54
C GLY A 63 -19.03 -21.56 -14.91
N TYR A 64 -18.66 -20.27 -14.90
CA TYR A 64 -19.59 -19.19 -15.15
C TYR A 64 -20.06 -19.15 -16.62
N PRO A 65 -21.37 -18.95 -16.90
CA PRO A 65 -22.47 -18.74 -15.95
C PRO A 65 -23.25 -20.02 -15.57
N LEU A 66 -22.89 -21.19 -16.11
CA LEU A 66 -23.69 -22.42 -15.99
C LEU A 66 -23.58 -23.10 -14.61
N TYR A 67 -22.41 -23.02 -13.99
CA TYR A 67 -22.05 -23.72 -12.75
C TYR A 67 -21.58 -22.77 -11.63
N SER A 68 -21.62 -21.47 -11.87
CA SER A 68 -21.27 -20.45 -10.88
C SER A 68 -22.17 -19.25 -11.07
N SER A 69 -22.74 -18.77 -9.97
CA SER A 69 -23.52 -17.54 -9.98
C SER A 69 -22.60 -16.30 -10.12
N PRO A 70 -23.14 -15.14 -10.53
CA PRO A 70 -22.38 -13.89 -10.52
C PRO A 70 -21.82 -13.52 -9.14
N GLU A 71 -22.59 -13.77 -8.09
CA GLU A 71 -22.21 -13.47 -6.70
C GLU A 71 -21.04 -14.34 -6.24
N GLU A 72 -21.11 -15.66 -6.48
CA GLU A 72 -20.03 -16.60 -6.15
C GLU A 72 -18.73 -16.26 -6.89
N LEU A 73 -18.84 -15.86 -8.17
CA LEU A 73 -17.68 -15.44 -8.95
C LEU A 73 -17.07 -14.15 -8.37
N LEU A 74 -17.91 -13.16 -8.05
CA LEU A 74 -17.46 -11.88 -7.50
C LEU A 74 -16.80 -12.07 -6.13
N GLU A 75 -17.39 -12.89 -5.26
CA GLU A 75 -16.84 -13.24 -3.95
C GLU A 75 -15.46 -13.92 -4.10
N ALA A 76 -15.35 -14.95 -4.94
CA ALA A 76 -14.06 -15.64 -5.14
C ALA A 76 -12.97 -14.72 -5.70
N LEU A 77 -13.33 -13.78 -6.59
CA LEU A 77 -12.42 -12.75 -7.10
C LEU A 77 -11.97 -11.77 -6.01
N VAL A 78 -12.90 -11.35 -5.14
CA VAL A 78 -12.64 -10.47 -3.99
C VAL A 78 -11.70 -11.14 -3.00
N ASP A 79 -11.95 -12.40 -2.64
CA ASP A 79 -11.09 -13.16 -1.73
C ASP A 79 -9.69 -13.34 -2.30
N SER A 80 -9.60 -13.64 -3.60
CA SER A 80 -8.31 -13.75 -4.29
C SER A 80 -7.55 -12.42 -4.35
N LEU A 81 -8.25 -11.28 -4.41
CA LEU A 81 -7.64 -9.96 -4.34
C LEU A 81 -7.17 -9.62 -2.91
N VAL A 82 -7.96 -9.95 -1.88
CA VAL A 82 -7.56 -9.83 -0.48
C VAL A 82 -6.28 -10.62 -0.21
N ALA A 83 -6.25 -11.89 -0.61
CA ALA A 83 -5.07 -12.75 -0.45
C ALA A 83 -3.84 -12.20 -1.19
N LEU A 84 -4.03 -11.66 -2.41
CA LEU A 84 -2.95 -11.02 -3.17
C LEU A 84 -2.34 -9.83 -2.41
N LEU A 85 -3.19 -8.96 -1.86
CA LEU A 85 -2.77 -7.77 -1.11
C LEU A 85 -2.07 -8.15 0.19
N GLN A 86 -2.64 -9.08 0.96
CA GLN A 86 -2.04 -9.60 2.19
C GLN A 86 -0.64 -10.16 1.91
N CYS A 87 -0.49 -11.01 0.89
CA CYS A 87 0.82 -11.55 0.50
C CYS A 87 1.82 -10.46 0.14
N SER A 88 1.39 -9.39 -0.54
CA SER A 88 2.28 -8.29 -0.91
C SER A 88 2.67 -7.40 0.25
N VAL A 89 1.76 -7.11 1.19
CA VAL A 89 2.10 -6.40 2.43
C VAL A 89 3.07 -7.22 3.26
N SER A 90 2.81 -8.51 3.46
CA SER A 90 3.73 -9.42 4.16
C SER A 90 5.10 -9.52 3.48
N ALA A 91 5.15 -9.47 2.14
CA ALA A 91 6.41 -9.47 1.41
C ALA A 91 7.20 -8.16 1.57
N ALA A 92 6.52 -7.01 1.57
CA ALA A 92 7.15 -5.72 1.84
C ALA A 92 7.69 -5.68 3.28
N ASP A 93 6.88 -6.10 4.25
CA ASP A 93 7.24 -6.17 5.66
C ASP A 93 8.48 -7.06 5.87
N GLU A 94 8.56 -8.23 5.23
CA GLU A 94 9.72 -9.11 5.35
C GLU A 94 11.00 -8.51 4.72
N GLN A 95 10.86 -7.78 3.60
CA GLN A 95 11.99 -7.06 3.00
C GLN A 95 12.51 -5.98 3.94
N ILE A 96 11.61 -5.22 4.57
CA ILE A 96 11.96 -4.18 5.54
C ILE A 96 12.66 -4.82 6.74
N ARG A 97 12.09 -5.87 7.35
CA ARG A 97 12.70 -6.61 8.47
C ARG A 97 14.11 -7.10 8.13
N THR A 98 14.28 -7.67 6.94
CA THR A 98 15.58 -8.19 6.49
C THR A 98 16.62 -7.08 6.32
N GLN A 99 16.22 -5.92 5.80
CA GLN A 99 17.14 -4.80 5.61
C GLN A 99 17.45 -4.06 6.91
N TRP A 100 16.43 -3.79 7.74
CA TRP A 100 16.61 -3.12 9.04
C TRP A 100 17.45 -3.94 10.02
N ARG A 101 17.38 -5.28 9.99
CA ARG A 101 18.27 -6.15 10.78
C ARG A 101 19.76 -5.93 10.50
N ARG A 102 20.12 -5.36 9.35
CA ARG A 102 21.50 -5.04 8.97
C ARG A 102 21.92 -3.63 9.37
N GLU A 103 20.98 -2.77 9.77
CA GLU A 103 21.24 -1.41 10.21
C GLU A 103 21.32 -1.38 11.75
N PRO A 104 22.40 -0.86 12.35
CA PRO A 104 22.54 -0.81 13.82
C PRO A 104 21.35 -0.11 14.50
N ALA A 105 20.87 1.00 13.92
CA ALA A 105 19.69 1.73 14.41
C ALA A 105 18.37 0.97 14.22
N GLY A 106 18.31 0.01 13.29
CA GLY A 106 17.12 -0.79 13.01
C GLY A 106 16.74 -1.75 14.15
N SER A 107 17.71 -2.12 14.99
CA SER A 107 17.50 -3.02 16.14
C SER A 107 16.57 -2.44 17.22
N LEU A 108 16.36 -1.12 17.24
CA LEU A 108 15.47 -0.42 18.16
C LEU A 108 13.99 -0.60 17.82
N PHE A 109 13.68 -0.94 16.56
CA PHE A 109 12.30 -1.12 16.11
C PHE A 109 11.91 -2.60 16.22
N ARG A 110 11.35 -2.98 17.37
CA ARG A 110 10.71 -4.29 17.52
C ARG A 110 9.40 -4.28 16.73
N PHE A 111 9.38 -4.97 15.59
CA PHE A 111 8.27 -4.95 14.64
C PHE A 111 6.89 -5.31 15.20
N GLU A 112 6.81 -6.08 16.29
CA GLU A 112 5.53 -6.47 16.90
C GLU A 112 4.96 -5.36 17.81
N ASP A 113 5.83 -4.54 18.41
CA ASP A 113 5.47 -3.51 19.39
C ASP A 113 5.50 -2.10 18.78
N ALA A 114 6.37 -1.87 17.79
CA ALA A 114 6.67 -0.56 17.24
C ALA A 114 5.47 0.02 16.48
N GLY A 115 5.05 1.21 16.91
CA GLY A 115 4.00 1.96 16.23
C GLY A 115 2.59 1.51 16.53
N ARG A 116 2.37 0.55 17.43
CA ARG A 116 1.01 0.05 17.72
C ARG A 116 0.03 1.16 18.10
N GLU A 117 0.47 2.10 18.94
CA GLU A 117 -0.33 3.27 19.35
C GLU A 117 -0.61 4.24 18.18
N ALA A 118 0.26 4.28 17.18
CA ALA A 118 0.11 5.06 15.95
C ALA A 118 -0.52 4.26 14.79
N GLY A 119 -1.09 3.08 15.05
CA GLY A 119 -1.67 2.21 14.02
C GLY A 119 -0.66 1.55 13.07
N GLY A 120 0.60 1.48 13.51
CA GLY A 120 1.78 1.01 12.78
C GLY A 120 1.84 -0.49 12.54
N TRP A 121 2.93 -1.13 12.95
CA TRP A 121 3.23 -2.50 12.52
C TRP A 121 2.21 -3.52 13.01
N GLY A 122 1.77 -3.44 14.27
CA GLY A 122 0.58 -4.10 14.83
C GLY A 122 0.52 -5.63 14.68
N PRO A 123 -0.49 -6.28 15.30
CA PRO A 123 -0.83 -7.67 14.99
C PRO A 123 -1.20 -7.88 13.51
N VAL A 124 -0.98 -9.10 13.00
CA VAL A 124 -1.29 -9.46 11.60
C VAL A 124 -2.78 -9.32 11.32
N GLU A 125 -3.62 -9.67 12.29
CA GLU A 125 -5.08 -9.61 12.23
C GLU A 125 -5.58 -8.19 11.91
N ASP A 126 -4.89 -7.16 12.42
CA ASP A 126 -5.23 -5.76 12.15
C ASP A 126 -4.97 -5.38 10.68
N VAL A 127 -3.89 -5.89 10.09
CA VAL A 127 -3.55 -5.67 8.67
C VAL A 127 -4.56 -6.38 7.78
N GLU A 128 -4.86 -7.64 8.07
CA GLU A 128 -5.82 -8.44 7.31
C GLU A 128 -7.22 -7.82 7.34
N GLY A 129 -7.67 -7.38 8.52
CA GLY A 129 -8.95 -6.71 8.69
C GLY A 129 -9.05 -5.42 7.87
N ARG A 130 -8.01 -4.57 7.88
CA ARG A 130 -7.98 -3.32 7.09
C ARG A 130 -8.01 -3.58 5.59
N ILE A 131 -7.23 -4.53 5.11
CA ILE A 131 -7.23 -4.93 3.70
C ILE A 131 -8.61 -5.44 3.30
N ALA A 132 -9.22 -6.33 4.10
CA ALA A 132 -10.53 -6.88 3.82
C ALA A 132 -11.62 -5.80 3.81
N VAL A 133 -11.59 -4.83 4.73
CA VAL A 133 -12.50 -3.68 4.73
C VAL A 133 -12.33 -2.83 3.46
N ALA A 134 -11.09 -2.53 3.07
CA ALA A 134 -10.83 -1.73 1.88
C ALA A 134 -11.31 -2.44 0.60
N VAL A 135 -11.07 -3.74 0.46
CA VAL A 135 -11.53 -4.51 -0.70
C VAL A 135 -13.06 -4.65 -0.71
N ARG A 136 -13.72 -4.82 0.44
CA ARG A 136 -15.20 -4.79 0.51
C ARG A 136 -15.77 -3.44 0.08
N ARG A 137 -15.13 -2.35 0.47
CA ARG A 137 -15.52 -1.00 0.04
C ARG A 137 -15.33 -0.83 -1.48
N TRP A 138 -14.23 -1.32 -2.02
CA TRP A 138 -14.01 -1.37 -3.47
C TRP A 138 -15.10 -2.17 -4.19
N ARG A 139 -15.42 -3.38 -3.71
CA ARG A 139 -16.51 -4.22 -4.25
C ARG A 139 -17.82 -3.44 -4.27
N ARG A 140 -18.17 -2.77 -3.18
CA ARG A 140 -19.42 -2.00 -3.08
C ARG A 140 -19.49 -0.88 -4.14
N VAL A 141 -18.42 -0.11 -4.31
CA VAL A 141 -18.38 0.94 -5.33
C VAL A 141 -18.41 0.36 -6.75
N LEU A 142 -17.81 -0.82 -6.95
CA LEU A 142 -17.86 -1.53 -8.23
C LEU A 142 -19.29 -1.98 -8.59
N GLU A 143 -20.03 -2.51 -7.62
CA GLU A 143 -21.44 -2.88 -7.77
C GLU A 143 -22.30 -1.65 -8.08
N GLU A 144 -22.07 -0.53 -7.39
CA GLU A 144 -22.75 0.75 -7.65
C GLU A 144 -22.47 1.26 -9.08
N LEU A 145 -21.22 1.18 -9.55
CA LEU A 145 -20.88 1.51 -10.94
C LEU A 145 -21.63 0.62 -11.92
N ALA A 146 -21.70 -0.69 -11.67
CA ALA A 146 -22.43 -1.63 -12.54
C ALA A 146 -23.93 -1.31 -12.57
N GLU A 147 -24.53 -1.02 -11.42
CA GLU A 147 -25.93 -0.65 -11.31
C GLU A 147 -26.24 0.66 -12.06
N GLU A 148 -25.40 1.68 -11.90
CA GLU A 148 -25.51 2.94 -12.64
C GLU A 148 -25.43 2.75 -14.15
N GLU A 149 -24.60 1.82 -14.63
CA GLU A 149 -24.53 1.51 -16.06
C GLU A 149 -25.78 0.81 -16.56
N VAL A 150 -26.27 -0.18 -15.81
CA VAL A 150 -27.51 -0.90 -16.17
C VAL A 150 -28.71 0.05 -16.19
N ARG A 151 -28.81 0.99 -15.24
CA ARG A 151 -29.90 1.98 -15.19
C ARG A 151 -29.96 2.91 -16.41
N ARG A 152 -28.86 3.04 -17.18
CA ARG A 152 -28.82 3.86 -18.41
C ARG A 152 -29.35 3.11 -19.63
N LEU A 153 -29.51 1.79 -19.54
CA LEU A 153 -30.04 0.96 -20.61
C LEU A 153 -31.57 0.99 -20.61
N GLU A 154 -32.18 0.68 -21.75
CA GLU A 154 -33.63 0.53 -21.85
C GLU A 154 -34.10 -0.63 -20.96
N ARG A 155 -35.10 -0.37 -20.11
CA ARG A 155 -35.54 -1.29 -19.04
C ARG A 155 -35.91 -2.71 -19.51
N ASN A 156 -36.35 -2.87 -20.76
CA ASN A 156 -36.79 -4.16 -21.29
C ASN A 156 -35.64 -5.08 -21.77
N VAL A 157 -34.41 -4.56 -21.87
CA VAL A 157 -33.23 -5.31 -22.38
C VAL A 157 -32.08 -5.29 -21.36
N ALA A 158 -32.28 -4.65 -20.21
CA ALA A 158 -31.25 -4.43 -19.20
C ALA A 158 -30.81 -5.76 -18.53
N PRO A 159 -29.51 -6.12 -18.55
CA PRO A 159 -29.00 -7.28 -17.82
C PRO A 159 -29.02 -7.04 -16.31
N ALA A 160 -28.97 -8.13 -15.52
CA ALA A 160 -28.85 -8.04 -14.06
C ALA A 160 -27.56 -7.29 -13.64
N PRO A 161 -27.62 -6.28 -12.74
CA PRO A 161 -26.45 -5.53 -12.27
C PRO A 161 -25.34 -6.40 -11.69
N GLU A 162 -25.70 -7.47 -10.98
CA GLU A 162 -24.76 -8.41 -10.35
C GLU A 162 -23.92 -9.13 -11.40
N THR A 163 -24.52 -9.45 -12.56
CA THR A 163 -23.80 -10.02 -13.69
C THR A 163 -22.81 -9.02 -14.28
N VAL A 164 -23.22 -7.76 -14.44
CA VAL A 164 -22.34 -6.69 -14.94
C VAL A 164 -21.17 -6.45 -13.97
N ALA A 165 -21.43 -6.44 -12.66
CA ALA A 165 -20.41 -6.29 -11.62
C ALA A 165 -19.40 -7.46 -11.64
N ALA A 166 -19.87 -8.71 -11.71
CA ALA A 166 -19.02 -9.89 -11.76
C ALA A 166 -18.14 -9.92 -13.02
N LEU A 167 -18.70 -9.61 -14.19
CA LEU A 167 -17.96 -9.53 -15.45
C LEU A 167 -16.95 -8.37 -15.46
N LEU A 168 -17.31 -7.22 -14.88
CA LEU A 168 -16.38 -6.11 -14.71
C LEU A 168 -15.23 -6.50 -13.79
N ALA A 169 -15.50 -7.10 -12.63
CA ALA A 169 -14.46 -7.58 -11.71
C ALA A 169 -13.53 -8.58 -12.40
N ALA A 170 -14.09 -9.54 -13.14
CA ALA A 170 -13.31 -10.52 -13.91
C ALA A 170 -12.44 -9.84 -14.99
N ALA A 171 -12.97 -8.84 -15.69
CA ALA A 171 -12.23 -8.08 -16.71
C ALA A 171 -11.09 -7.24 -16.13
N LEU A 172 -11.26 -6.69 -14.92
CA LEU A 172 -10.26 -5.87 -14.24
C LEU A 172 -9.17 -6.71 -13.57
N LEU A 173 -9.55 -7.79 -12.89
CA LEU A 173 -8.66 -8.59 -12.06
C LEU A 173 -8.07 -9.80 -12.78
N GLY A 174 -8.75 -10.27 -13.83
CA GLY A 174 -8.36 -11.45 -14.58
C GLY A 174 -7.28 -11.20 -15.64
N GLY A 175 -6.91 -9.95 -15.90
CA GLY A 175 -5.87 -9.58 -16.86
C GLY A 175 -6.04 -10.31 -18.19
N ARG A 176 -4.97 -10.90 -18.72
CA ARG A 176 -5.04 -11.70 -19.96
C ARG A 176 -5.89 -12.98 -19.86
N ARG A 177 -6.14 -13.50 -18.65
CA ARG A 177 -6.84 -14.79 -18.43
C ARG A 177 -8.36 -14.69 -18.49
N ALA A 178 -8.92 -13.50 -18.36
CA ALA A 178 -10.36 -13.24 -18.56
C ALA A 178 -10.60 -12.17 -19.63
N ARG A 179 -9.87 -12.24 -20.74
CA ARG A 179 -10.14 -11.38 -21.90
C ARG A 179 -11.60 -11.48 -22.37
N ALA A 180 -12.15 -12.70 -22.34
CA ALA A 180 -13.55 -12.96 -22.68
C ALA A 180 -14.56 -12.26 -21.73
N ALA A 181 -14.18 -11.89 -20.51
CA ALA A 181 -15.08 -11.14 -19.62
C ALA A 181 -15.42 -9.76 -20.18
N GLY A 182 -14.45 -9.10 -20.81
CA GLY A 182 -14.67 -7.80 -21.46
C GLY A 182 -15.56 -7.91 -22.70
N GLU A 183 -15.46 -9.01 -23.44
CA GLU A 183 -16.30 -9.31 -24.61
C GLU A 183 -17.74 -9.59 -24.16
N GLN A 184 -17.93 -10.48 -23.17
CA GLN A 184 -19.24 -10.76 -22.57
C GLN A 184 -19.88 -9.51 -21.95
N LEU A 185 -19.09 -8.62 -21.37
CA LEU A 185 -19.58 -7.33 -20.88
C LEU A 185 -20.10 -6.47 -22.04
N ALA A 186 -19.33 -6.36 -23.13
CA ALA A 186 -19.71 -5.60 -24.32
C ALA A 186 -20.96 -6.16 -25.01
N GLU A 187 -21.14 -7.48 -25.04
CA GLU A 187 -22.36 -8.13 -25.56
C GLU A 187 -23.61 -7.75 -24.76
N ARG A 188 -23.48 -7.57 -23.44
CA ARG A 188 -24.63 -7.32 -22.54
C ARG A 188 -25.02 -5.86 -22.41
N ILE A 189 -24.04 -4.95 -22.36
CA ILE A 189 -24.29 -3.51 -22.13
C ILE A 189 -23.83 -2.61 -23.29
N GLY A 190 -23.44 -3.21 -24.41
CA GLY A 190 -22.87 -2.52 -25.56
C GLY A 190 -21.38 -2.19 -25.38
N ALA A 191 -20.65 -2.12 -26.50
CA ALA A 191 -19.20 -1.89 -26.51
C ALA A 191 -18.79 -0.58 -25.83
N GLN A 192 -19.54 0.52 -26.05
CA GLN A 192 -19.24 1.81 -25.45
C GLN A 192 -19.51 1.82 -23.93
N GLY A 193 -20.57 1.17 -23.47
CA GLY A 193 -20.86 1.00 -22.05
C GLY A 193 -19.77 0.20 -21.35
N ALA A 194 -19.39 -0.94 -21.95
CA ALA A 194 -18.33 -1.80 -21.44
C ALA A 194 -16.96 -1.08 -21.37
N LEU A 195 -16.59 -0.31 -22.40
CA LEU A 195 -15.35 0.47 -22.41
C LEU A 195 -15.33 1.49 -21.26
N ARG A 196 -16.38 2.31 -21.16
CA ARG A 196 -16.50 3.35 -20.11
C ARG A 196 -16.48 2.76 -18.70
N LEU A 197 -17.17 1.63 -18.51
CA LEU A 197 -17.22 0.95 -17.22
C LEU A 197 -15.86 0.36 -16.84
N ARG A 198 -15.12 -0.21 -17.82
CA ARG A 198 -13.76 -0.72 -17.60
C ARG A 198 -12.77 0.39 -17.29
N ASP A 199 -12.87 1.54 -17.95
CA ASP A 199 -12.00 2.69 -17.68
C ASP A 199 -12.22 3.22 -16.27
N LYS A 200 -13.49 3.47 -15.88
CA LYS A 200 -13.85 3.88 -14.52
C LYS A 200 -13.44 2.84 -13.47
N GLY A 201 -13.76 1.57 -13.72
CA GLY A 201 -13.42 0.46 -12.82
C GLY A 201 -11.90 0.27 -12.68
N GLY A 202 -11.13 0.50 -13.73
CA GLY A 202 -9.67 0.45 -13.72
C GLY A 202 -9.04 1.59 -12.93
N GLN A 203 -9.56 2.81 -13.09
CA GLN A 203 -9.17 3.97 -12.27
C GLN A 203 -9.52 3.75 -10.80
N LEU A 204 -10.73 3.25 -10.51
CA LEU A 204 -11.17 2.87 -9.17
C LEU A 204 -10.22 1.86 -8.54
N LEU A 205 -9.93 0.76 -9.24
CA LEU A 205 -9.03 -0.28 -8.75
C LEU A 205 -7.64 0.29 -8.46
N THR A 206 -7.07 1.09 -9.37
CA THR A 206 -5.74 1.70 -9.19
C THR A 206 -5.72 2.59 -7.95
N THR A 207 -6.75 3.43 -7.78
CA THR A 207 -6.88 4.32 -6.62
C THR A 207 -6.96 3.54 -5.32
N TYR A 208 -7.75 2.46 -5.27
CA TYR A 208 -7.85 1.61 -4.08
C TYR A 208 -6.56 0.88 -3.76
N LEU A 209 -5.85 0.35 -4.76
CA LEU A 209 -4.55 -0.29 -4.56
C LEU A 209 -3.53 0.69 -3.97
N ASP A 210 -3.48 1.91 -4.52
CA ASP A 210 -2.58 2.96 -4.06
C ASP A 210 -2.95 3.41 -2.63
N GLN A 211 -4.24 3.51 -2.31
CA GLN A 211 -4.71 3.83 -0.95
C GLN A 211 -4.37 2.74 0.06
N VAL A 212 -4.56 1.46 -0.28
CA VAL A 212 -4.27 0.34 0.63
C VAL A 212 -2.76 0.25 0.88
N LEU A 213 -1.96 0.22 -0.18
CA LEU A 213 -0.50 0.09 -0.05
C LEU A 213 0.12 1.36 0.54
N GLY A 214 -0.36 2.53 0.14
CA GLY A 214 0.07 3.81 0.72
C GLY A 214 -0.29 3.90 2.20
N GLY A 215 -1.51 3.54 2.57
CA GLY A 215 -1.94 3.52 3.96
C GLY A 215 -1.12 2.57 4.83
N GLU A 216 -0.81 1.37 4.34
CA GLU A 216 0.08 0.45 5.08
C GLU A 216 1.51 0.99 5.14
N ARG A 217 2.06 1.54 4.05
CA ARG A 217 3.38 2.19 4.05
C ARG A 217 3.45 3.30 5.09
N ASP A 218 2.47 4.20 5.10
CA ASP A 218 2.46 5.37 5.99
C ASP A 218 2.36 4.93 7.46
N ARG A 219 1.62 3.85 7.76
CA ARG A 219 1.62 3.20 9.08
C ARG A 219 3.01 2.67 9.47
N ARG A 220 3.76 2.10 8.53
CA ARG A 220 5.13 1.61 8.79
C ARG A 220 6.15 2.76 8.97
N LEU A 221 5.86 3.93 8.40
CA LEU A 221 6.67 5.15 8.54
C LEU A 221 6.36 5.92 9.83
N ALA A 222 5.11 5.87 10.32
CA ALA A 222 4.68 6.62 11.50
C ALA A 222 5.62 6.50 12.74
N PRO A 223 6.22 5.33 13.06
CA PRO A 223 7.17 5.23 14.18
C PRO A 223 8.47 5.98 13.95
N LEU A 224 8.93 6.08 12.69
CA LEU A 224 10.12 6.85 12.33
C LEU A 224 9.80 8.36 12.37
N ASP A 225 8.64 8.76 11.87
CA ASP A 225 8.17 10.14 11.92
C ASP A 225 8.01 10.62 13.38
N ALA A 226 7.53 9.76 14.26
CA ALA A 226 7.36 10.06 15.69
C ALA A 226 8.68 10.30 16.44
N LEU A 227 9.83 9.90 15.88
CA LEU A 227 11.12 10.23 16.47
C LEU A 227 11.53 11.70 16.26
N ASP A 228 10.85 12.41 15.36
CA ASP A 228 11.08 13.83 15.04
C ASP A 228 12.56 14.17 14.83
N VAL A 229 13.28 13.25 14.17
CA VAL A 229 14.72 13.41 13.93
C VAL A 229 14.92 14.36 12.76
N ALA A 230 15.28 15.60 13.08
CA ALA A 230 15.47 16.66 12.10
C ALA A 230 16.98 17.02 11.94
N PRO A 231 17.41 17.61 10.80
CA PRO A 231 18.79 18.04 10.59
C PRO A 231 19.16 19.33 11.36
N GLU A 232 18.19 20.14 11.75
CA GLU A 232 18.37 21.46 12.37
C GLU A 232 19.17 21.42 13.68
N PRO A 233 18.94 20.47 14.61
CA PRO A 233 19.72 20.39 15.85
C PRO A 233 21.23 20.20 15.59
N GLN A 234 21.64 19.53 14.50
CA GLN A 234 23.05 19.43 14.16
C GLN A 234 23.64 20.80 13.80
N ALA A 235 22.93 21.58 12.98
CA ALA A 235 23.37 22.90 12.56
C ALA A 235 23.45 23.86 13.76
N GLU A 236 22.47 23.81 14.67
CA GLU A 236 22.45 24.60 15.90
C GLU A 236 23.63 24.26 16.83
N LEU A 237 23.94 22.97 17.01
CA LEU A 237 25.08 22.53 17.82
C LEU A 237 26.42 23.00 17.23
N ILE A 238 26.57 22.94 15.90
CA ILE A 238 27.77 23.44 15.21
C ILE A 238 27.87 24.96 15.32
N ALA A 239 26.76 25.69 15.19
CA ALA A 239 26.71 27.14 15.35
C ALA A 239 27.08 27.55 16.79
N ALA A 240 26.52 26.89 17.80
CA ALA A 240 26.83 27.12 19.21
C ALA A 240 28.32 26.86 19.53
N LEU A 241 28.90 25.81 18.95
CA LEU A 241 30.34 25.53 19.07
C LEU A 241 31.18 26.64 18.44
N SER A 242 30.77 27.13 17.27
CA SER A 242 31.48 28.19 16.54
C SER A 242 31.51 29.51 17.31
N VAL A 243 30.40 29.86 17.97
CA VAL A 243 30.32 31.04 18.86
C VAL A 243 31.23 30.87 20.08
N LEU A 244 31.16 29.71 20.76
CA LEU A 244 32.01 29.42 21.93
C LEU A 244 33.51 29.47 21.60
N GLN A 245 33.90 29.01 20.41
CA GLN A 245 35.28 29.11 19.96
C GLN A 245 35.66 30.58 19.72
N LYS A 246 34.84 31.36 19.01
CA LYS A 246 35.11 32.78 18.71
C LYS A 246 35.33 33.63 19.97
N GLU A 247 34.50 33.46 20.99
CA GLU A 247 34.63 34.14 22.29
C GLU A 247 35.94 33.81 23.04
N ARG A 248 36.56 32.66 22.74
CA ARG A 248 37.88 32.27 23.28
C ARG A 248 39.04 33.01 22.61
N TRP A 249 38.91 33.37 21.32
CA TRP A 249 39.95 34.08 20.58
C TRP A 249 39.91 35.60 20.81
N GLN A 250 38.84 36.12 21.41
CA GLN A 250 38.68 37.54 21.75
C GLN A 250 39.06 37.86 23.21
N ARG A 251 39.36 36.85 24.04
CA ARG A 251 39.91 36.98 25.39
C ARG A 251 41.39 36.62 25.39
#